data_AF-X1UAR8-F1
#
_entry.id   AF-X1UAR8-F1
#
_cell.length_a   1.000
_cell.length_b   1.000
_cell.length_c   1.000
_cell.angle_alpha   90.00
_cell.angle_beta   90.00
_cell.angle_gamma   90.00
#
_symmetry.space_group_name_H-M   'P 1'
#
loop_
_entity.id
_entity.type
_entity.pdbx_description
1 polymer ?
#
loop_
_entity_poly.entity_id
_entity_poly.type
_entity_poly.pdbx_seq_one_letter_code
_entity_poly.pdbx_strand_id
1 'polypeptide(L)' 'MRNEYLLGTDIGTQGTKTVLVNPDGKIISSAFSEYDVIKPKP' A
#
# COMPACT_ATOMS: atom_id res chain seq x y z
N MET A 1 7.29 23.66 -11.60
CA MET A 1 7.68 22.85 -10.43
C MET A 1 7.31 21.41 -10.72
N ARG A 2 8.19 20.45 -10.43
CA ARG A 2 7.83 19.02 -10.53
C ARG A 2 7.17 18.62 -9.22
N ASN A 3 6.01 17.97 -9.31
CA ASN A 3 5.40 17.36 -8.13
C ASN A 3 6.06 16.01 -7.92
N GLU A 4 6.99 15.94 -6.98
CA GLU A 4 7.61 14.70 -6.54
C GLU A 4 6.69 14.01 -5.54
N TYR A 5 6.53 12.70 -5.70
CA TYR A 5 5.80 11.86 -4.77
C TYR A 5 6.55 10.55 -4.59
N LEU A 6 6.43 9.96 -3.41
CA LEU A 6 6.90 8.61 -3.13
C LEU A 6 5.69 7.70 -2.98
N LEU A 7 5.81 6.49 -3.50
CA LEU A 7 4.81 5.45 -3.34
C LEU A 7 5.38 4.37 -2.43
N GLY A 8 4.73 4.11 -1.30
CA GLY A 8 5.06 3.02 -0.39
C GLY A 8 4.02 1.92 -0.50
N THR A 9 4.46 0.66 -0.64
CA THR A 9 3.57 -0.50 -0.67
C THR A 9 3.97 -1.48 0.43
N ASP A 10 3.02 -1.82 1.28
CA ASP A 10 3.10 -2.84 2.32
C ASP A 10 2.31 -4.08 1.88
N ILE A 11 3.03 -5.19 1.65
CA ILE A 11 2.47 -6.45 1.17
C ILE A 11 2.25 -7.35 2.39
N GLY A 12 1.03 -7.28 2.95
CA GLY A 12 0.65 -8.03 4.14
C GLY A 12 0.12 -9.43 3.83
N THR A 13 -0.14 -10.21 4.87
CA THR A 13 -0.64 -11.59 4.72
C THR A 13 -2.09 -11.65 4.19
N GLN A 14 -2.91 -10.64 4.51
CA GLN A 14 -4.35 -10.64 4.22
C GLN A 14 -4.76 -9.50 3.27
N GLY A 15 -3.78 -8.78 2.73
CA GLY A 15 -4.04 -7.62 1.89
C GLY A 15 -2.79 -6.79 1.66
N THR A 16 -2.84 -5.97 0.62
CA THR A 16 -1.79 -5.02 0.28
C THR A 16 -2.30 -3.61 0.49
N LYS A 17 -1.49 -2.80 1.20
CA LYS A 17 -1.73 -1.37 1.36
C LYS A 17 -0.71 -0.58 0.56
N THR A 18 -1.18 0.43 -0.16
CA THR A 18 -0.30 1.39 -0.83
C THR A 18 -0.62 2.80 -0.34
N VAL A 19 0.42 3.61 -0.13
CA VAL A 19 0.32 5.02 0.24
C VAL A 19 1.10 5.88 -0.75
N LEU A 20 0.52 7.00 -1.15
CA LEU A 20 1.20 8.07 -1.88
C LEU A 20 1.56 9.15 -0.86
N VAL A 21 2.83 9.51 -0.77
CA VAL A 21 3.32 10.57 0.12
C VAL A 21 4.02 11.66 -0.67
N ASN A 22 3.94 12.90 -0.19
CA ASN A 22 4.78 13.98 -0.70
C ASN A 22 6.18 13.96 -0.03
N PRO A 23 7.14 14.79 -0.48
CA PRO A 23 8.49 14.81 0.09
C PRO A 23 8.56 15.26 1.56
N ASP A 24 7.54 15.98 2.05
CA ASP A 24 7.42 16.35 3.47
C ASP A 24 6.92 15.18 4.35
N GLY A 25 6.67 14.00 3.76
CA GLY A 25 6.16 12.82 4.43
C GLY A 25 4.64 12.82 4.67
N LYS A 26 3.90 13.79 4.11
CA LYS A 26 2.44 13.84 4.22
C LYS A 26 1.80 12.81 3.30
N ILE A 27 0.88 12.01 3.85
CA ILE A 27 0.03 11.10 3.07
C ILE A 27 -0.95 11.92 2.23
N ILE A 28 -0.90 11.71 0.92
CA ILE A 28 -1.77 12.35 -0.08
C ILE A 28 -2.93 11.43 -0.43
N SER A 29 -2.68 10.13 -0.52
CA SER A 29 -3.70 9.12 -0.79
C SER A 29 -3.27 7.74 -0.25
N SER A 30 -4.24 6.85 -0.08
CA SER A 30 -3.99 5.45 0.23
C SER A 30 -5.03 4.54 -0.41
N ALA A 31 -4.61 3.35 -0.77
CA ALA A 31 -5.48 2.27 -1.21
C ALA A 31 -5.16 1.00 -0.42
N PHE A 32 -6.18 0.18 -0.19
CA PHE A 32 -6.04 -1.13 0.43
C PHE A 32 -6.88 -2.13 -0.36
N SER A 33 -6.30 -3.30 -0.62
CA SER A 33 -7.00 -4.42 -1.24
C SER A 33 -6.74 -5.67 -0.41
N GLU A 34 -7.82 -6.29 0.05
CA GLU A 34 -7.77 -7.57 0.76
C GLU A 34 -7.59 -8.73 -0.21
N TYR A 35 -6.97 -9.81 0.28
CA TYR A 35 -6.94 -11.10 -0.38
C TYR A 35 -6.87 -12.24 0.65
N ASP A 36 -7.45 -13.38 0.29
CA ASP A 36 -7.49 -14.54 1.16
C ASP A 36 -6.14 -15.28 1.19
N VAL A 37 -5.82 -15.83 2.35
CA VAL A 37 -4.75 -16.82 2.50
C VAL A 37 -5.33 -18.19 2.16
N ILE A 38 -4.84 -18.78 1.07
CA ILE A 38 -5.22 -20.14 0.68
C ILE A 38 -4.69 -21.10 1.75
N LYS A 39 -5.60 -21.75 2.46
CA LYS A 39 -5.31 -22.77 3.47
C LYS A 39 -5.80 -24.13 2.94
N PRO A 40 -4.98 -24.87 2.19
CA PRO A 40 -5.35 -26.21 1.73
C PRO A 40 -5.58 -27.12 2.93
N LYS A 41 -6.56 -28.03 2.81
CA LYS A 41 -6.78 -29.07 3.82
C LYS A 41 -5.81 -30.25 3.58
N PRO A 42 -5.45 -31.01 4.63
CA PRO A 42 -4.60 -32.19 4.51
C PRO A 42 -5.19 -33.25 3.57
#